data_AF-A0A1V4TXM9-F1
#
_entry.id   AF-A0A1V4TXM9-F1
#
_cell.length_a   1.000
_cell.length_b   1.000
_cell.length_c   1.000
_cell.angle_alpha   90.00
_cell.angle_beta   90.00
_cell.angle_gamma   90.00
#
_symmetry.space_group_name_H-M   'P 1'
#
loop_
_entity.id
_entity.type
_entity.pdbx_description
1 polymer ?
#
loop_
_entity_poly.entity_id
_entity_poly.type
_entity_poly.pdbx_seq_one_letter_code
_entity_poly.pdbx_strand_id
1 'polypeptide(L)'
;MTANIFLLTTPVSPERLSWIEECLKFFFVQLYPETMMHQQKGESPVFTFFLTGDALYSLDDPETQQVWGIILSLSTVRLVCDRQELDLRGISAGQLKMKFPDQVITTNSIGTDGQPSFWNDVVNAARLTKAPLPGTAGWLQCESPVMHRSALYGLRFLSSALFDRLGVELYAYLDGVHIGHTAQAPTDAENIGAGLEELHERAVRYNLPCHIIACNRNATARGYSTWDDGQGVVISTCAIKPVKIRDLSVMIDRFRQNHVILAPAAGSLRFRKGGSASFDRAEKSSTAPPVTILITRSPYSTETAFGAVSFAVACAHAGILTRVIFMEDGIYALTGIHHAPADHLPYNIQDIINAVAGSDNLHFFAFTPSFQKRGIAKDKSLKAVLELGYPGLGKILFYPPGNVQADHQRVLVF
;
A
#
# COMPACT_ATOMS: atom_id res chain seq x y z
N MET A 1 -6.00 -13.05 16.65
CA MET A 1 -4.60 -13.01 16.19
C MET A 1 -4.46 -11.79 15.30
N THR A 2 -3.47 -10.95 15.58
CA THR A 2 -3.34 -9.59 15.06
C THR A 2 -1.93 -9.42 14.49
N ALA A 3 -1.71 -9.86 13.25
CA ALA A 3 -0.42 -9.67 12.59
C ALA A 3 -0.42 -8.31 11.87
N ASN A 4 0.67 -7.56 12.03
CA ASN A 4 1.01 -6.45 11.15
C ASN A 4 1.61 -7.03 9.87
N ILE A 5 1.14 -6.57 8.72
CA ILE A 5 1.61 -7.10 7.43
C ILE A 5 2.16 -5.99 6.54
N PHE A 6 3.19 -6.33 5.78
CA PHE A 6 3.67 -5.54 4.65
C PHE A 6 3.75 -6.43 3.42
N LEU A 7 3.22 -5.96 2.30
CA LEU A 7 3.42 -6.55 0.99
C LEU A 7 4.39 -5.67 0.21
N LEU A 8 5.46 -6.28 -0.29
CA LEU A 8 6.48 -5.64 -1.09
C LEU A 8 6.60 -6.40 -2.41
N THR A 9 6.19 -5.76 -3.51
CA THR A 9 6.33 -6.31 -4.87
C THR A 9 7.32 -5.52 -5.73
N THR A 10 7.63 -4.29 -5.34
CA THR A 10 8.55 -3.37 -6.04
C THR A 10 9.97 -3.49 -5.51
N PRO A 11 11.00 -2.99 -6.22
CA PRO A 11 12.36 -2.95 -5.69
C PRO A 11 12.42 -2.35 -4.29
N VAL A 12 13.20 -2.99 -3.42
CA VAL A 12 13.37 -2.55 -2.02
C VAL A 12 14.81 -2.07 -1.87
N SER A 13 14.95 -0.76 -1.64
CA SER A 13 16.28 -0.15 -1.48
C SER A 13 16.85 -0.37 -0.08
N PRO A 14 18.18 -0.23 0.11
CA PRO A 14 18.80 -0.21 1.43
C PRO A 14 18.21 0.89 2.33
N GLU A 15 17.90 2.06 1.77
CA GLU A 15 17.22 3.14 2.49
C GLU A 15 15.86 2.68 3.02
N ARG A 16 15.11 1.95 2.18
CA ARG A 16 13.79 1.44 2.53
C ARG A 16 13.85 0.48 3.71
N LEU A 17 14.73 -0.52 3.62
CA LEU A 17 14.91 -1.46 4.73
C LEU A 17 15.43 -0.79 5.99
N SER A 18 16.31 0.21 5.86
CA SER A 18 16.89 0.90 7.03
C SER A 18 15.82 1.61 7.86
N TRP A 19 14.87 2.33 7.23
CA TRP A 19 13.80 2.95 8.01
C TRP A 19 12.78 1.94 8.53
N ILE A 20 12.55 0.83 7.84
CA ILE A 20 11.74 -0.29 8.34
C ILE A 20 12.39 -0.88 9.60
N GLU A 21 13.69 -1.16 9.54
CA GLU A 21 14.50 -1.68 10.65
C GLU A 21 14.37 -0.77 11.88
N GLU A 22 14.61 0.52 11.72
CA GLU A 22 14.52 1.49 12.83
C GLU A 22 13.09 1.61 13.39
N CYS A 23 12.06 1.51 12.54
CA CYS A 23 10.67 1.46 12.99
C CYS A 23 10.38 0.19 13.81
N LEU A 24 10.87 -0.96 13.36
CA LEU A 24 10.74 -2.21 14.11
C LEU A 24 11.49 -2.15 15.43
N LYS A 25 12.73 -1.62 15.47
CA LYS A 25 13.46 -1.37 16.73
C LYS A 25 12.65 -0.48 17.67
N PHE A 26 12.08 0.62 17.17
CA PHE A 26 11.20 1.47 17.97
C PHE A 26 10.01 0.68 18.53
N PHE A 27 9.35 -0.13 17.70
CA PHE A 27 8.23 -0.97 18.13
C PHE A 27 8.64 -1.96 19.23
N PHE A 28 9.72 -2.71 19.02
CA PHE A 28 10.13 -3.77 19.94
C PHE A 28 10.82 -3.26 21.19
N VAL A 29 11.52 -2.14 21.14
CA VAL A 29 12.27 -1.61 22.29
C VAL A 29 11.43 -0.63 23.10
N GLN A 30 10.67 0.26 22.45
CA GLN A 30 9.95 1.32 23.15
C GLN A 30 8.50 1.00 23.43
N LEU A 31 7.81 0.36 22.50
CA LEU A 31 6.38 0.11 22.63
C LEU A 31 6.06 -1.23 23.28
N TYR A 32 6.78 -2.27 22.89
CA TYR A 32 6.47 -3.64 23.29
C TYR A 32 7.73 -4.46 23.63
N PRO A 33 8.54 -4.04 24.62
CA PRO A 33 9.73 -4.78 25.05
C PRO A 33 9.42 -6.21 25.47
N GLU A 34 8.19 -6.50 25.94
CA GLU A 34 7.77 -7.84 26.30
C GLU A 34 7.77 -8.81 25.10
N THR A 35 7.59 -8.31 23.88
CA THR A 35 7.60 -9.15 22.68
C THR A 35 9.01 -9.62 22.27
N MET A 36 10.06 -9.07 22.90
CA MET A 36 11.43 -9.59 22.80
C MET A 36 11.72 -10.72 23.80
N MET A 37 10.83 -10.98 24.76
CA MET A 37 10.94 -12.18 25.61
C MET A 37 10.48 -13.41 24.83
N HIS A 38 11.05 -14.58 25.12
CA HIS A 38 10.73 -15.84 24.42
C HIS A 38 9.21 -16.03 24.30
N GLN A 39 8.68 -15.86 23.09
CA GLN A 39 7.28 -16.19 22.79
C GLN A 39 7.07 -17.69 23.03
N GLN A 40 5.96 -18.03 23.67
CA GLN A 40 5.58 -19.43 23.78
C GLN A 40 5.35 -20.01 22.38
N LYS A 41 5.81 -21.24 22.14
CA LYS A 41 5.55 -21.96 20.89
C LYS A 41 4.05 -21.95 20.60
N GLY A 42 3.65 -21.29 19.50
CA GLY A 42 2.25 -21.20 19.07
C GLY A 42 1.68 -19.78 18.96
N GLU A 43 2.39 -18.75 19.43
CA GLU A 43 1.99 -17.36 19.20
C GLU A 43 2.30 -16.91 17.76
N SER A 44 1.38 -16.14 17.17
CA SER A 44 1.48 -15.64 15.79
C SER A 44 2.54 -14.53 15.70
N PRO A 45 3.34 -14.45 14.62
CA PRO A 45 4.34 -13.40 14.47
C PRO A 45 3.68 -12.01 14.53
N VAL A 46 4.40 -11.06 15.12
CA VAL A 46 3.90 -9.68 15.26
C VAL A 46 3.97 -8.94 13.93
N PHE A 47 5.01 -9.21 13.13
CA PHE A 47 5.18 -8.66 11.78
C PHE A 47 5.41 -9.76 10.77
N THR A 48 4.75 -9.66 9.62
CA THR A 48 4.99 -10.52 8.46
C THR A 48 5.22 -9.68 7.22
N PHE A 49 6.38 -9.85 6.59
CA PHE A 49 6.74 -9.25 5.32
C PHE A 49 6.53 -10.28 4.21
N PHE A 50 5.67 -9.95 3.26
CA PHE A 50 5.39 -10.74 2.06
C PHE A 50 6.17 -10.16 0.90
N LEU A 51 7.08 -10.96 0.32
CA LEU A 51 7.95 -10.54 -0.78
C LEU A 51 7.62 -11.34 -2.03
N THR A 52 7.40 -10.62 -3.12
CA THR A 52 7.25 -11.17 -4.47
C THR A 52 7.83 -10.17 -5.46
N GLY A 53 7.86 -10.52 -6.75
CA GLY A 53 8.35 -9.62 -7.78
C GLY A 53 9.78 -9.14 -7.54
N ASP A 54 10.02 -7.85 -7.79
CA ASP A 54 11.37 -7.28 -7.72
C ASP A 54 11.85 -7.01 -6.28
N ALA A 55 10.94 -7.08 -5.30
CA ALA A 55 11.32 -7.03 -3.89
C ALA A 55 12.23 -8.20 -3.51
N LEU A 56 12.13 -9.34 -4.21
CA LEU A 56 12.94 -10.53 -3.95
C LEU A 56 14.43 -10.31 -4.19
N TYR A 57 14.84 -9.34 -5.05
CA TYR A 57 16.25 -9.03 -5.24
C TYR A 57 16.94 -8.52 -3.97
N SER A 58 16.16 -7.99 -3.01
CA SER A 58 16.69 -7.60 -1.69
C SER A 58 17.19 -8.78 -0.84
N LEU A 59 16.99 -10.02 -1.26
CA LEU A 59 17.50 -11.20 -0.57
C LEU A 59 18.92 -11.59 -1.02
N ASP A 60 19.33 -11.10 -2.19
CA ASP A 60 20.61 -11.41 -2.84
C ASP A 60 21.57 -10.21 -2.83
N ASP A 61 21.03 -8.98 -2.85
CA ASP A 61 21.85 -7.77 -2.73
C ASP A 61 22.54 -7.69 -1.34
N PRO A 62 23.88 -7.56 -1.26
CA PRO A 62 24.61 -7.63 0.00
C PRO A 62 24.22 -6.55 1.04
N GLU A 63 23.92 -5.33 0.58
CA GLU A 63 23.57 -4.22 1.48
C GLU A 63 22.22 -4.49 2.14
N THR A 64 21.23 -4.86 1.34
CA THR A 64 19.88 -5.20 1.84
C THR A 64 19.85 -6.50 2.63
N GLN A 65 20.64 -7.50 2.24
CA GLN A 65 20.72 -8.79 2.94
C GLN A 65 21.26 -8.62 4.37
N GLN A 66 22.22 -7.72 4.58
CA GLN A 66 22.71 -7.37 5.91
C GLN A 66 21.58 -6.79 6.78
N VAL A 67 20.79 -5.86 6.22
CA VAL A 67 19.66 -5.24 6.95
C VAL A 67 18.56 -6.27 7.24
N TRP A 68 18.23 -7.16 6.30
CA TRP A 68 17.34 -8.29 6.57
C TRP A 68 17.86 -9.17 7.71
N GLY A 69 19.17 -9.40 7.78
CA GLY A 69 19.79 -10.13 8.88
C GLY A 69 19.59 -9.47 10.25
N ILE A 70 19.53 -8.13 10.30
CA ILE A 70 19.21 -7.39 11.53
C ILE A 70 17.71 -7.47 11.83
N ILE A 71 16.86 -7.24 10.85
CA ILE A 71 15.40 -7.32 10.99
C ILE A 71 14.98 -8.72 11.49
N LEU A 72 15.54 -9.79 10.91
CA LEU A 72 15.24 -11.17 11.28
C LEU A 72 15.84 -11.58 12.64
N SER A 73 16.80 -10.83 13.19
CA SER A 73 17.24 -11.06 14.58
C SER A 73 16.13 -10.79 15.60
N LEU A 74 15.07 -10.07 15.20
CA LEU A 74 13.83 -9.89 15.94
C LEU A 74 12.94 -11.13 15.71
N SER A 75 12.88 -12.04 16.68
CA SER A 75 12.25 -13.37 16.55
C SER A 75 10.76 -13.37 16.17
N THR A 76 10.08 -12.24 16.34
CA THR A 76 8.65 -12.07 16.05
C THR A 76 8.37 -11.50 14.65
N VAL A 77 9.43 -11.28 13.86
CA VAL A 77 9.36 -10.89 12.45
C VAL A 77 9.46 -12.14 11.57
N ARG A 78 8.56 -12.24 10.59
CA ARG A 78 8.55 -13.31 9.58
C ARG A 78 8.68 -12.73 8.19
N LEU A 79 9.38 -13.45 7.32
CA LEU A 79 9.52 -13.20 5.90
C LEU A 79 8.88 -14.35 5.13
N VAL A 80 7.89 -14.05 4.30
CA VAL A 80 7.24 -15.04 3.41
C VAL A 80 7.56 -14.64 1.98
N CYS A 81 8.27 -15.50 1.26
CA CYS A 81 8.66 -15.26 -0.11
C CYS A 81 7.75 -16.03 -1.08
N ASP A 82 7.44 -15.42 -2.22
CA ASP A 82 6.77 -16.07 -3.32
C ASP A 82 7.70 -17.08 -3.99
N ARG A 83 7.39 -18.37 -3.81
CA ARG A 83 8.23 -19.46 -4.34
C ARG A 83 8.32 -19.45 -5.86
N GLN A 84 7.21 -19.14 -6.54
CA GLN A 84 7.18 -19.16 -8.00
C GLN A 84 8.04 -18.03 -8.58
N GLU A 85 8.00 -16.86 -7.94
CA GLU A 85 8.76 -15.69 -8.38
C GLU A 85 10.26 -15.78 -8.00
N LEU A 86 10.60 -16.48 -6.90
CA LEU A 86 11.98 -16.87 -6.59
C LEU A 86 12.56 -17.75 -7.70
N ASP A 87 11.82 -18.80 -8.09
CA ASP A 87 12.25 -19.75 -9.12
C ASP A 87 12.36 -19.06 -10.49
N LEU A 88 11.39 -18.22 -10.84
CA LEU A 88 11.39 -17.43 -12.09
C LEU A 88 12.62 -16.50 -12.20
N ARG A 89 13.07 -15.92 -11.09
CA ARG A 89 14.19 -14.97 -11.06
C ARG A 89 15.55 -15.60 -10.79
N GLY A 90 15.58 -16.89 -10.43
CA GLY A 90 16.82 -17.56 -10.00
C GLY A 90 17.40 -17.00 -8.71
N ILE A 91 16.56 -16.45 -7.83
CA ILE A 91 16.99 -15.85 -6.55
C ILE A 91 16.93 -16.91 -5.44
N SER A 92 17.96 -16.97 -4.60
CA SER A 92 18.01 -17.86 -3.45
C SER A 92 17.84 -17.12 -2.13
N ALA A 93 16.80 -17.46 -1.36
CA ALA A 93 16.69 -17.05 0.04
C ALA A 93 17.49 -17.97 1.00
N GLY A 94 18.33 -18.86 0.45
CA GLY A 94 18.97 -19.96 1.19
C GLY A 94 19.85 -19.49 2.35
N GLN A 95 20.64 -18.42 2.17
CA GLN A 95 21.52 -17.91 3.23
C GLN A 95 20.72 -17.41 4.44
N LEU A 96 19.72 -16.56 4.21
CA LEU A 96 18.83 -16.08 5.28
C LEU A 96 18.02 -17.23 5.90
N LYS A 97 17.54 -18.19 5.09
CA LYS A 97 16.81 -19.36 5.57
C LYS A 97 17.66 -20.29 6.44
N MET A 98 18.93 -20.50 6.11
CA MET A 98 19.85 -21.29 6.95
C MET A 98 20.07 -20.62 8.31
N LYS A 99 20.13 -19.28 8.35
CA LYS A 99 20.32 -18.52 9.59
C LYS A 99 19.03 -18.38 10.41
N PHE A 100 17.87 -18.27 9.76
CA PHE A 100 16.56 -18.01 10.37
C PHE A 100 15.47 -18.95 9.82
N PRO A 101 15.56 -20.27 10.04
CA PRO A 101 14.73 -21.27 9.35
C PRO A 101 13.22 -21.15 9.63
N ASP A 102 12.83 -20.72 10.83
CA ASP A 102 11.42 -20.58 11.23
C ASP A 102 10.81 -19.22 10.86
N GLN A 103 11.65 -18.26 10.44
CA GLN A 103 11.23 -16.92 10.08
C GLN A 103 11.23 -16.70 8.57
N VAL A 104 12.04 -17.43 7.80
CA VAL A 104 12.13 -17.29 6.34
C VAL A 104 11.39 -18.44 5.65
N ILE A 105 10.17 -18.15 5.22
CA ILE A 105 9.26 -19.11 4.58
C ILE A 105 9.39 -19.01 3.06
N THR A 106 9.91 -20.07 2.44
CA THR A 106 10.05 -20.19 0.98
C THR A 106 9.15 -21.27 0.39
N THR A 107 8.27 -21.83 1.20
CA THR A 107 7.30 -22.88 0.83
C THR A 107 5.93 -22.36 1.22
N ASN A 108 5.19 -21.87 0.24
CA ASN A 108 3.87 -21.25 0.47
C ASN A 108 2.83 -22.30 0.86
N SER A 109 1.79 -21.89 1.59
CA SER A 109 0.75 -22.81 2.02
C SER A 109 -0.06 -23.36 0.86
N ILE A 110 -0.52 -24.59 1.00
CA ILE A 110 -1.38 -25.25 0.03
C ILE A 110 -2.76 -24.58 0.04
N GLY A 111 -3.20 -24.12 -1.13
CA GLY A 111 -4.50 -23.52 -1.36
C GLY A 111 -5.65 -24.51 -1.38
N THR A 112 -6.86 -23.97 -1.52
CA THR A 112 -8.08 -24.77 -1.69
C THR A 112 -8.10 -25.59 -2.99
N ASP A 113 -7.28 -25.20 -3.96
CA ASP A 113 -7.02 -25.91 -5.22
C ASP A 113 -5.97 -27.03 -5.08
N GLY A 114 -5.41 -27.23 -3.88
CA GLY A 114 -4.37 -28.21 -3.62
C GLY A 114 -2.98 -27.80 -4.08
N GLN A 115 -2.78 -26.56 -4.54
CA GLN A 115 -1.48 -26.05 -4.99
C GLN A 115 -0.89 -25.02 -4.01
N PRO A 116 0.44 -24.99 -3.78
CA PRO A 116 1.08 -23.93 -3.01
C PRO A 116 0.79 -22.55 -3.62
N SER A 117 0.36 -21.60 -2.80
CA SER A 117 0.01 -20.25 -3.27
C SER A 117 0.43 -19.18 -2.26
N PHE A 118 1.37 -18.35 -2.69
CA PHE A 118 1.79 -17.14 -1.96
C PHE A 118 0.61 -16.21 -1.69
N TRP A 119 -0.28 -16.02 -2.67
CA TRP A 119 -1.42 -15.12 -2.54
C TRP A 119 -2.46 -15.61 -1.53
N ASN A 120 -2.57 -16.92 -1.31
CA ASN A 120 -3.39 -17.46 -0.22
C ASN A 120 -2.81 -17.11 1.15
N ASP A 121 -1.48 -17.16 1.31
CA ASP A 121 -0.81 -16.71 2.55
C ASP A 121 -1.08 -15.23 2.83
N VAL A 122 -1.00 -14.39 1.78
CA VAL A 122 -1.30 -12.95 1.86
C VAL A 122 -2.76 -12.71 2.26
N VAL A 123 -3.72 -13.39 1.63
CA VAL A 123 -5.15 -13.27 1.94
C VAL A 123 -5.45 -13.69 3.38
N ASN A 124 -4.90 -14.82 3.81
CA ASN A 124 -5.06 -15.32 5.18
C ASN A 124 -4.59 -14.30 6.23
N ALA A 125 -3.49 -13.59 5.94
CA ALA A 125 -2.96 -12.58 6.84
C ALA A 125 -3.74 -11.24 6.76
N ALA A 126 -4.24 -10.88 5.58
CA ALA A 126 -5.05 -9.67 5.36
C ALA A 126 -6.48 -9.78 5.93
N ARG A 127 -6.98 -10.99 6.17
CA ARG A 127 -8.33 -11.24 6.68
C ARG A 127 -8.52 -10.67 8.10
N LEU A 128 -9.49 -9.78 8.25
CA LEU A 128 -9.81 -9.17 9.56
C LEU A 128 -10.77 -10.01 10.40
N THR A 129 -11.67 -10.75 9.75
CA THR A 129 -12.68 -11.61 10.38
C THR A 129 -12.19 -13.06 10.45
N LYS A 130 -12.70 -13.86 11.40
CA LYS A 130 -12.44 -15.31 11.38
C LYS A 130 -13.36 -15.97 10.35
N ALA A 131 -12.83 -16.87 9.53
CA ALA A 131 -13.67 -17.71 8.68
C ALA A 131 -14.72 -18.46 9.54
N PRO A 132 -15.97 -18.62 9.06
CA PRO A 132 -16.48 -18.30 7.72
C PRO A 132 -17.15 -16.92 7.62
N LEU A 133 -16.91 -15.99 8.55
CA LEU A 133 -17.58 -14.69 8.52
C LEU A 133 -17.26 -13.93 7.24
N PRO A 134 -18.24 -13.20 6.67
CA PRO A 134 -18.03 -12.40 5.48
C PRO A 134 -16.92 -11.36 5.74
N GLY A 135 -16.27 -10.96 4.66
CA GLY A 135 -15.25 -9.93 4.67
C GLY A 135 -14.97 -9.46 3.26
N THR A 136 -14.13 -8.45 3.14
CA THR A 136 -13.75 -7.86 1.86
C THR A 136 -12.23 -7.70 1.82
N ALA A 137 -11.64 -7.89 0.64
CA ALA A 137 -10.24 -7.59 0.36
C ALA A 137 -10.17 -6.54 -0.75
N GLY A 138 -9.39 -5.49 -0.52
CA GLY A 138 -9.20 -4.41 -1.49
C GLY A 138 -7.80 -4.41 -2.12
N TRP A 139 -7.70 -3.98 -3.36
CA TRP A 139 -6.45 -3.71 -4.07
C TRP A 139 -6.48 -2.32 -4.71
N LEU A 140 -5.47 -1.49 -4.43
CA LEU A 140 -5.23 -0.22 -5.10
C LEU A 140 -4.17 -0.41 -6.19
N GLN A 141 -4.59 -0.30 -7.45
CA GLN A 141 -3.72 -0.39 -8.62
C GLN A 141 -3.40 1.02 -9.13
N CYS A 142 -2.12 1.40 -9.10
CA CYS A 142 -1.65 2.71 -9.58
C CYS A 142 -0.87 2.64 -10.91
N GLU A 143 -0.33 1.48 -11.26
CA GLU A 143 0.56 1.30 -12.42
C GLU A 143 -0.18 0.62 -13.59
N SER A 144 0.30 0.82 -14.82
CA SER A 144 -0.28 0.19 -16.01
C SER A 144 -0.06 -1.33 -16.06
N PRO A 145 -0.97 -2.11 -16.66
CA PRO A 145 -0.74 -3.52 -16.93
C PRO A 145 0.34 -3.71 -17.99
N VAL A 146 0.85 -4.94 -18.14
CA VAL A 146 1.90 -5.34 -19.09
C VAL A 146 3.29 -4.78 -18.75
N MET A 147 3.44 -3.46 -18.65
CA MET A 147 4.70 -2.82 -18.25
C MET A 147 5.06 -3.14 -16.80
N HIS A 148 4.04 -3.29 -15.95
CA HIS A 148 4.21 -3.65 -14.55
C HIS A 148 3.43 -4.93 -14.21
N ARG A 149 4.10 -5.87 -13.53
CA ARG A 149 3.46 -7.09 -13.01
C ARG A 149 2.53 -6.82 -11.83
N SER A 150 2.49 -5.59 -11.29
CA SER A 150 1.61 -5.21 -10.19
C SER A 150 0.13 -5.48 -10.47
N ALA A 151 -0.32 -5.29 -11.72
CA ALA A 151 -1.68 -5.61 -12.12
C ALA A 151 -1.99 -7.11 -12.04
N LEU A 152 -1.03 -7.97 -12.44
CA LEU A 152 -1.13 -9.42 -12.29
C LEU A 152 -1.18 -9.82 -10.82
N TYR A 153 -0.32 -9.23 -9.98
CA TYR A 153 -0.30 -9.48 -8.54
C TYR A 153 -1.64 -9.12 -7.87
N GLY A 154 -2.21 -7.96 -8.22
CA GLY A 154 -3.54 -7.57 -7.77
C GLY A 154 -4.62 -8.57 -8.18
N LEU A 155 -4.62 -9.01 -9.44
CA LEU A 155 -5.55 -10.03 -9.92
C LEU A 155 -5.42 -11.36 -9.15
N ARG A 156 -4.19 -11.82 -8.90
CA ARG A 156 -3.93 -13.06 -8.15
C ARG A 156 -4.37 -12.95 -6.69
N PHE A 157 -4.08 -11.83 -6.03
CA PHE A 157 -4.56 -11.54 -4.67
C PHE A 157 -6.08 -11.56 -4.58
N LEU A 158 -6.77 -10.83 -5.45
CA LEU A 158 -8.24 -10.76 -5.45
C LEU A 158 -8.87 -12.11 -5.82
N SER A 159 -8.29 -12.84 -6.76
CA SER A 159 -8.70 -14.21 -7.09
C SER A 159 -8.61 -15.13 -5.86
N SER A 160 -7.48 -15.11 -5.14
CA SER A 160 -7.30 -15.85 -3.89
C SER A 160 -8.30 -15.44 -2.81
N ALA A 161 -8.57 -14.15 -2.66
CA ALA A 161 -9.55 -13.63 -1.70
C ALA A 161 -10.96 -14.16 -2.00
N LEU A 162 -11.32 -14.21 -3.29
CA LEU A 162 -12.61 -14.71 -3.74
C LEU A 162 -12.77 -16.21 -3.51
N PHE A 163 -11.71 -17.01 -3.73
CA PHE A 163 -11.69 -18.44 -3.38
C PHE A 163 -11.88 -18.65 -1.88
N ASP A 164 -11.32 -17.76 -1.06
CA ASP A 164 -11.49 -17.73 0.39
C ASP A 164 -12.83 -17.10 0.83
N ARG A 165 -13.79 -16.95 -0.09
CA ARG A 165 -15.16 -16.43 0.16
C ARG A 165 -15.22 -15.00 0.67
N LEU A 166 -14.25 -14.16 0.30
CA LEU A 166 -14.27 -12.72 0.55
C LEU A 166 -14.88 -11.98 -0.65
N GLY A 167 -15.58 -10.89 -0.38
CA GLY A 167 -15.85 -9.87 -1.38
C GLY A 167 -14.56 -9.21 -1.86
N VAL A 168 -14.54 -8.70 -3.08
CA VAL A 168 -13.33 -8.13 -3.69
C VAL A 168 -13.56 -6.72 -4.20
N GLU A 169 -12.58 -5.85 -3.98
CA GLU A 169 -12.60 -4.48 -4.48
C GLU A 169 -11.27 -4.13 -5.15
N LEU A 170 -11.36 -3.58 -6.36
CA LEU A 170 -10.22 -3.10 -7.14
C LEU A 170 -10.40 -1.61 -7.42
N TYR A 171 -9.42 -0.82 -7.02
CA TYR A 171 -9.38 0.63 -7.23
C TYR A 171 -8.29 0.96 -8.23
N ALA A 172 -8.67 1.32 -9.45
CA ALA A 172 -7.77 1.72 -10.51
C ALA A 172 -7.58 3.25 -10.48
N TYR A 173 -6.36 3.67 -10.14
CA TYR A 173 -5.95 5.07 -10.00
C TYR A 173 -4.69 5.31 -10.83
N LEU A 174 -4.39 6.56 -11.21
CA LEU A 174 -3.26 6.88 -12.10
C LEU A 174 -3.26 6.00 -13.37
N ASP A 175 -2.14 5.38 -13.72
CA ASP A 175 -2.02 4.46 -14.85
C ASP A 175 -2.73 3.13 -14.63
N GLY A 176 -3.16 2.84 -13.39
CA GLY A 176 -3.97 1.68 -13.09
C GLY A 176 -5.27 1.60 -13.86
N VAL A 177 -5.80 2.73 -14.37
CA VAL A 177 -7.03 2.72 -15.20
C VAL A 177 -6.88 1.91 -16.50
N HIS A 178 -5.64 1.73 -16.98
CA HIS A 178 -5.38 0.94 -18.18
C HIS A 178 -5.77 -0.54 -18.04
N ILE A 179 -5.87 -1.08 -16.83
CA ILE A 179 -6.30 -2.48 -16.58
C ILE A 179 -7.71 -2.76 -17.10
N GLY A 180 -8.53 -1.72 -17.28
CA GLY A 180 -9.90 -1.84 -17.73
C GLY A 180 -10.10 -1.79 -19.24
N HIS A 181 -9.06 -1.64 -20.06
CA HIS A 181 -9.25 -1.51 -21.51
C HIS A 181 -9.69 -2.84 -22.17
N THR A 182 -10.71 -2.82 -23.03
CA THR A 182 -11.27 -4.02 -23.71
C THR A 182 -10.34 -4.63 -24.75
N ALA A 183 -9.54 -3.83 -25.45
CA ALA A 183 -8.65 -4.32 -26.51
C ALA A 183 -7.23 -4.66 -26.01
N GLN A 184 -7.08 -5.05 -24.74
CA GLN A 184 -5.81 -5.64 -24.29
C GLN A 184 -5.55 -6.91 -25.09
N ALA A 185 -4.37 -7.00 -25.71
CA ALA A 185 -3.92 -8.18 -26.47
C ALA A 185 -2.42 -8.44 -26.23
N PRO A 186 -1.99 -8.65 -24.97
CA PRO A 186 -0.59 -9.01 -24.70
C PRO A 186 -0.26 -10.38 -25.31
N THR A 187 0.92 -10.52 -25.90
CA THR A 187 1.43 -11.82 -26.39
C THR A 187 2.23 -12.56 -25.33
N ASP A 188 2.92 -11.81 -24.47
CA ASP A 188 3.95 -12.34 -23.55
C ASP A 188 3.55 -12.21 -22.07
N ALA A 189 2.32 -11.76 -21.81
CA ALA A 189 1.79 -11.53 -20.47
C ALA A 189 0.30 -11.91 -20.40
N GLU A 190 -0.20 -12.10 -19.17
CA GLU A 190 -1.61 -12.36 -18.94
C GLU A 190 -2.46 -11.16 -19.33
N ASN A 191 -3.59 -11.42 -20.01
CA ASN A 191 -4.57 -10.39 -20.32
C ASN A 191 -5.34 -10.03 -19.05
N ILE A 192 -4.95 -8.92 -18.41
CA ILE A 192 -5.53 -8.48 -17.15
C ILE A 192 -7.02 -8.14 -17.31
N GLY A 193 -7.41 -7.54 -18.43
CA GLY A 193 -8.82 -7.25 -18.73
C GLY A 193 -9.69 -8.50 -18.71
N ALA A 194 -9.28 -9.54 -19.42
CA ALA A 194 -9.97 -10.83 -19.44
C ALA A 194 -10.00 -11.50 -18.05
N GLY A 195 -8.88 -11.42 -17.30
CA GLY A 195 -8.82 -11.93 -15.93
C GLY A 195 -9.79 -11.23 -14.98
N LEU A 196 -10.01 -9.93 -15.15
CA LEU A 196 -10.99 -9.16 -14.36
C LEU A 196 -12.44 -9.51 -14.70
N GLU A 197 -12.74 -9.79 -15.98
CA GLU A 197 -14.04 -10.32 -16.38
C GLU A 197 -14.32 -11.68 -15.74
N GLU A 198 -13.34 -12.59 -15.80
CA GLU A 198 -13.47 -13.91 -15.17
C GLU A 198 -13.61 -13.81 -13.64
N LEU A 199 -12.86 -12.91 -12.99
CA LEU A 199 -12.98 -12.62 -11.57
C LEU A 199 -14.40 -12.15 -11.22
N HIS A 200 -14.97 -11.25 -12.03
CA HIS A 200 -16.33 -10.76 -11.84
C HIS A 200 -17.37 -11.88 -11.99
N GLU A 201 -17.27 -12.70 -13.03
CA GLU A 201 -18.16 -13.85 -13.25
C GLU A 201 -18.06 -14.88 -12.11
N ARG A 202 -16.85 -15.15 -11.61
CA ARG A 202 -16.64 -16.00 -10.43
C ARG A 202 -17.32 -15.41 -9.20
N ALA A 203 -17.24 -14.10 -8.99
CA ALA A 203 -17.87 -13.45 -7.85
C ALA A 203 -19.40 -13.53 -7.90
N VAL A 204 -19.99 -13.35 -9.09
CA VAL A 204 -21.43 -13.55 -9.31
C VAL A 204 -21.82 -15.00 -9.00
N ARG A 205 -21.07 -15.99 -9.49
CA ARG A 205 -21.32 -17.41 -9.19
C ARG A 205 -21.24 -17.75 -7.70
N TYR A 206 -20.37 -17.07 -6.96
CA TYR A 206 -20.25 -17.24 -5.51
C TYR A 206 -21.22 -16.37 -4.70
N ASN A 207 -22.03 -15.54 -5.37
CA ASN A 207 -22.89 -14.55 -4.73
C ASN A 207 -22.11 -13.62 -3.78
N LEU A 208 -20.93 -13.16 -4.21
CA LEU A 208 -20.05 -12.27 -3.47
C LEU A 208 -19.94 -10.91 -4.17
N PRO A 209 -19.79 -9.81 -3.41
CA PRO A 209 -19.62 -8.49 -4.01
C PRO A 209 -18.27 -8.38 -4.72
N CYS A 210 -18.30 -7.81 -5.93
CA CYS A 210 -17.12 -7.49 -6.72
C CYS A 210 -17.25 -6.06 -7.25
N HIS A 211 -16.42 -5.15 -6.76
CA HIS A 211 -16.40 -3.75 -7.18
C HIS A 211 -15.08 -3.43 -7.88
N ILE A 212 -15.13 -3.06 -9.15
CA ILE A 212 -13.97 -2.60 -9.91
C ILE A 212 -14.24 -1.14 -10.29
N ILE A 213 -13.51 -0.22 -9.67
CA ILE A 213 -13.73 1.23 -9.78
C ILE A 213 -12.49 1.88 -10.38
N ALA A 214 -12.66 2.63 -11.46
CA ALA A 214 -11.61 3.43 -12.07
C ALA A 214 -11.85 4.93 -11.82
N CYS A 215 -10.79 5.67 -11.48
CA CYS A 215 -10.89 7.11 -11.25
C CYS A 215 -11.23 7.86 -12.54
N ASN A 216 -12.32 8.62 -12.53
CA ASN A 216 -12.82 9.41 -13.65
C ASN A 216 -11.75 10.36 -14.23
N ARG A 217 -11.09 11.15 -13.37
CA ARG A 217 -10.07 12.11 -13.83
C ARG A 217 -8.93 11.41 -14.59
N ASN A 218 -8.43 10.30 -14.05
CA ASN A 218 -7.33 9.55 -14.67
C ASN A 218 -7.76 8.81 -15.93
N ALA A 219 -8.96 8.23 -15.92
CA ALA A 219 -9.57 7.60 -17.09
C ALA A 219 -9.77 8.60 -18.23
N THR A 220 -10.32 9.78 -17.92
CA THR A 220 -10.51 10.88 -18.89
C THR A 220 -9.18 11.34 -19.47
N ALA A 221 -8.17 11.59 -18.63
CA ALA A 221 -6.84 12.01 -19.08
C ALA A 221 -6.15 11.00 -20.00
N ARG A 222 -6.52 9.71 -19.91
CA ARG A 222 -5.97 8.62 -20.73
C ARG A 222 -6.91 8.21 -21.88
N GLY A 223 -7.99 8.95 -22.13
CA GLY A 223 -8.88 8.74 -23.27
C GLY A 223 -9.94 7.65 -23.09
N TYR A 224 -10.22 7.23 -21.85
CA TYR A 224 -11.22 6.20 -21.56
C TYR A 224 -12.64 6.73 -21.41
N SER A 225 -12.81 8.01 -21.10
CA SER A 225 -14.11 8.61 -20.85
C SER A 225 -14.71 9.14 -22.15
N THR A 226 -15.84 8.57 -22.60
CA THR A 226 -16.49 8.99 -23.85
C THR A 226 -17.71 9.89 -23.63
N TRP A 227 -18.46 9.71 -22.55
CA TRP A 227 -19.64 10.53 -22.23
C TRP A 227 -19.99 10.46 -20.74
N ASP A 228 -20.38 11.58 -20.12
CA ASP A 228 -20.92 11.65 -18.75
C ASP A 228 -22.45 11.81 -18.84
N ASP A 229 -23.19 10.97 -18.12
CA ASP A 229 -24.65 11.00 -18.10
C ASP A 229 -25.24 12.12 -17.23
N GLY A 230 -24.39 12.96 -16.64
CA GLY A 230 -24.78 14.05 -15.74
C GLY A 230 -25.05 13.59 -14.32
N GLN A 231 -24.86 12.30 -14.00
CA GLN A 231 -24.93 11.72 -12.66
C GLN A 231 -23.55 11.31 -12.11
N GLY A 232 -22.46 11.70 -12.78
CA GLY A 232 -21.09 11.30 -12.43
C GLY A 232 -20.78 9.85 -12.84
N VAL A 233 -21.58 9.29 -13.75
CA VAL A 233 -21.34 7.99 -14.36
C VAL A 233 -20.83 8.22 -15.77
N VAL A 234 -19.56 7.87 -15.98
CA VAL A 234 -18.96 7.89 -17.30
C VAL A 234 -19.26 6.59 -18.04
N ILE A 235 -19.85 6.73 -19.23
CA ILE A 235 -19.95 5.66 -20.21
C ILE A 235 -18.66 5.67 -21.04
N SER A 236 -18.01 4.50 -21.10
CA SER A 236 -16.84 4.24 -21.92
C SER A 236 -17.16 3.15 -22.92
N THR A 237 -16.81 3.36 -24.18
CA THR A 237 -16.89 2.33 -25.23
C THR A 237 -15.69 1.37 -25.22
N CYS A 238 -14.62 1.72 -24.49
CA CYS A 238 -13.36 0.97 -24.44
C CYS A 238 -13.05 0.36 -23.06
N ALA A 239 -13.92 0.50 -22.08
CA ALA A 239 -13.80 -0.16 -20.78
C ALA A 239 -14.53 -1.52 -20.77
N ILE A 240 -13.90 -2.55 -20.17
CA ILE A 240 -14.56 -3.84 -19.92
C ILE A 240 -15.78 -3.62 -19.02
N LYS A 241 -16.83 -4.41 -19.25
CA LYS A 241 -18.14 -4.24 -18.58
C LYS A 241 -18.07 -4.17 -17.04
N PRO A 242 -17.21 -4.94 -16.35
CA PRO A 242 -17.12 -4.88 -14.89
C PRO A 242 -16.56 -3.56 -14.33
N VAL A 243 -15.78 -2.81 -15.12
CA VAL A 243 -15.10 -1.59 -14.66
C VAL A 243 -16.08 -0.42 -14.67
N LYS A 244 -16.22 0.23 -13.51
CA LYS A 244 -17.04 1.44 -13.34
C LYS A 244 -16.15 2.65 -13.20
N ILE A 245 -16.14 3.53 -14.20
CA ILE A 245 -15.45 4.82 -14.11
C ILE A 245 -16.29 5.76 -13.24
N ARG A 246 -15.70 6.27 -12.14
CA ARG A 246 -16.38 7.08 -11.12
C ARG A 246 -15.44 8.14 -10.56
N ASP A 247 -16.01 9.19 -9.99
CA ASP A 247 -15.24 10.21 -9.30
C ASP A 247 -14.42 9.63 -8.14
N LEU A 248 -13.31 10.30 -7.83
CA LEU A 248 -12.38 9.87 -6.78
C LEU A 248 -13.11 9.74 -5.42
N SER A 249 -14.10 10.58 -5.14
CA SER A 249 -14.93 10.51 -3.92
C SER A 249 -15.58 9.14 -3.72
N VAL A 250 -16.10 8.50 -4.79
CA VAL A 250 -16.72 7.17 -4.72
C VAL A 250 -15.69 6.11 -4.33
N MET A 251 -14.47 6.22 -4.84
CA MET A 251 -13.36 5.36 -4.44
C MET A 251 -13.00 5.60 -2.97
N ILE A 252 -12.89 6.85 -2.53
CA ILE A 252 -12.56 7.20 -1.14
C ILE A 252 -13.65 6.75 -0.15
N ASP A 253 -14.92 6.77 -0.53
CA ASP A 253 -16.00 6.23 0.30
C ASP A 253 -15.82 4.75 0.62
N ARG A 254 -15.16 3.99 -0.27
CA ARG A 254 -14.76 2.60 0.02
C ARG A 254 -13.60 2.53 1.02
N PHE A 255 -12.68 3.48 1.00
CA PHE A 255 -11.62 3.58 2.01
C PHE A 255 -12.16 3.91 3.41
N ARG A 256 -13.39 4.42 3.56
CA ARG A 256 -14.03 4.57 4.87
C ARG A 256 -14.44 3.23 5.50
N GLN A 257 -14.59 2.17 4.71
CA GLN A 257 -14.98 0.85 5.18
C GLN A 257 -13.84 0.17 5.94
N ASN A 258 -14.17 -0.74 6.85
CA ASN A 258 -13.19 -1.43 7.69
C ASN A 258 -12.73 -2.75 7.05
N HIS A 259 -11.99 -2.66 5.95
CA HIS A 259 -11.30 -3.79 5.30
C HIS A 259 -9.87 -3.44 4.92
N VAL A 260 -9.02 -4.47 4.78
CA VAL A 260 -7.64 -4.30 4.33
C VAL A 260 -7.64 -3.98 2.84
N ILE A 261 -6.91 -2.93 2.48
CA ILE A 261 -6.65 -2.53 1.10
C ILE A 261 -5.14 -2.57 0.92
N LEU A 262 -4.66 -3.45 0.05
CA LEU A 262 -3.25 -3.57 -0.32
C LEU A 262 -2.97 -2.86 -1.64
N ALA A 263 -1.70 -2.66 -1.92
CA ALA A 263 -1.15 -2.12 -3.14
C ALA A 263 0.20 -2.82 -3.41
N PRO A 264 0.86 -2.60 -4.56
CA PRO A 264 2.15 -3.20 -4.90
C PRO A 264 3.24 -3.00 -3.82
N ALA A 265 3.18 -1.89 -3.09
CA ALA A 265 3.92 -1.70 -1.86
C ALA A 265 2.99 -1.08 -0.83
N ALA A 266 2.61 -1.88 0.19
CA ALA A 266 1.63 -1.46 1.18
C ALA A 266 1.79 -2.23 2.50
N GLY A 267 1.21 -1.69 3.56
CA GLY A 267 1.10 -2.34 4.85
C GLY A 267 -0.27 -2.18 5.49
N SER A 268 -0.62 -3.12 6.35
CA SER A 268 -1.78 -3.04 7.24
C SER A 268 -1.29 -3.27 8.66
N LEU A 269 -1.34 -2.22 9.47
CA LEU A 269 -0.81 -2.21 10.82
C LEU A 269 -1.97 -2.17 11.81
N ARG A 270 -2.05 -3.16 12.70
CA ARG A 270 -3.12 -3.25 13.69
C ARG A 270 -2.77 -2.44 14.92
N PHE A 271 -3.77 -1.73 15.44
CA PHE A 271 -3.65 -1.06 16.73
C PHE A 271 -3.99 -2.04 17.85
N ARG A 272 -3.21 -2.01 18.93
CA ARG A 272 -3.52 -2.76 20.15
C ARG A 272 -4.61 -2.02 20.92
N LYS A 273 -5.63 -2.74 21.40
CA LYS A 273 -6.70 -2.17 22.23
C LYS A 273 -6.15 -1.91 23.64
N GLY A 274 -6.16 -0.64 24.07
CA GLY A 274 -5.68 -0.19 25.38
C GLY A 274 -5.10 1.23 25.31
N GLY A 275 -5.28 2.01 26.39
CA GLY A 275 -5.01 3.47 26.47
C GLY A 275 -3.56 3.88 26.21
N SER A 276 -3.18 3.85 24.94
CA SER A 276 -1.87 4.24 24.43
C SER A 276 -1.82 5.74 24.15
N ALA A 277 -0.62 6.30 24.25
CA ALA A 277 -0.37 7.67 23.83
C ALA A 277 -0.69 7.81 22.33
N SER A 278 -1.34 8.90 21.94
CA SER A 278 -1.52 9.25 20.54
C SER A 278 -0.42 10.22 20.10
N PHE A 279 0.06 10.07 18.87
CA PHE A 279 0.99 11.03 18.27
C PHE A 279 0.23 12.23 17.68
N ASP A 280 -0.90 11.93 17.05
CA ASP A 280 -1.83 12.88 16.48
C ASP A 280 -3.27 12.43 16.76
N ARG A 281 -4.25 13.18 16.24
CA ARG A 281 -5.66 12.89 16.43
C ARG A 281 -6.47 13.32 15.22
N ALA A 282 -7.57 12.61 14.96
CA ALA A 282 -8.63 13.12 14.12
C ALA A 282 -9.35 14.28 14.81
N GLU A 283 -9.87 15.23 14.04
CA GLU A 283 -10.62 16.36 14.57
C GLU A 283 -11.94 15.88 15.22
N LYS A 284 -12.60 14.92 14.56
CA LYS A 284 -13.86 14.29 14.99
C LYS A 284 -13.67 12.79 15.20
N SER A 285 -14.53 12.18 16.01
CA SER A 285 -14.56 10.73 16.18
C SER A 285 -14.81 10.05 14.84
N SER A 286 -13.91 9.16 14.43
CA SER A 286 -13.99 8.43 13.17
C SER A 286 -13.81 6.93 13.37
N THR A 287 -14.57 6.12 12.64
CA THR A 287 -14.40 4.66 12.59
C THR A 287 -13.60 4.21 11.36
N ALA A 288 -13.25 5.15 10.47
CA ALA A 288 -12.51 4.86 9.26
C ALA A 288 -11.04 4.53 9.60
N PRO A 289 -10.45 3.45 9.05
CA PRO A 289 -9.02 3.19 9.18
C PRO A 289 -8.20 4.36 8.64
N PRO A 290 -7.24 4.91 9.42
CA PRO A 290 -6.34 5.95 8.95
C PRO A 290 -5.54 5.50 7.73
N VAL A 291 -5.13 6.47 6.91
CA VAL A 291 -4.31 6.23 5.72
C VAL A 291 -3.01 6.99 5.85
N THR A 292 -1.90 6.27 5.91
CA THR A 292 -0.54 6.81 5.89
C THR A 292 0.05 6.57 4.50
N ILE A 293 0.36 7.64 3.79
CA ILE A 293 0.89 7.65 2.42
C ILE A 293 2.36 7.99 2.47
N LEU A 294 3.20 7.07 2.01
CA LEU A 294 4.64 7.27 1.87
C LEU A 294 4.91 7.65 0.42
N ILE A 295 5.32 8.90 0.19
CA ILE A 295 5.74 9.35 -1.15
C ILE A 295 7.23 9.10 -1.25
N THR A 296 7.62 8.15 -2.09
CA THR A 296 8.99 7.65 -2.21
C THR A 296 9.68 8.01 -3.53
N ARG A 297 8.91 8.42 -4.54
CA ARG A 297 9.41 8.82 -5.86
C ARG A 297 9.53 10.33 -5.99
N SER A 298 10.52 10.77 -6.78
CA SER A 298 10.73 12.19 -7.09
C SER A 298 9.49 12.85 -7.73
N PRO A 299 9.26 14.15 -7.51
CA PRO A 299 8.17 14.87 -8.15
C PRO A 299 8.42 15.03 -9.67
N TYR A 300 7.35 15.27 -10.41
CA TYR A 300 7.33 15.73 -11.82
C TYR A 300 7.79 14.75 -12.91
N SER A 301 8.52 13.68 -12.58
CA SER A 301 8.86 12.63 -13.56
C SER A 301 7.64 11.78 -13.95
N THR A 302 6.72 11.60 -13.00
CA THR A 302 5.45 10.90 -13.19
C THR A 302 4.34 11.60 -12.39
N GLU A 303 3.09 11.21 -12.62
CA GLU A 303 1.95 11.69 -11.83
C GLU A 303 1.93 11.12 -10.40
N THR A 304 2.87 10.27 -10.00
CA THR A 304 2.80 9.48 -8.76
C THR A 304 2.78 10.33 -7.50
N ALA A 305 3.74 11.26 -7.34
CA ALA A 305 3.80 12.15 -6.18
C ALA A 305 2.58 13.09 -6.12
N PHE A 306 2.17 13.62 -7.26
CA PHE A 306 1.00 14.49 -7.38
C PHE A 306 -0.31 13.74 -7.06
N GLY A 307 -0.43 12.52 -7.59
CA GLY A 307 -1.54 11.61 -7.35
C GLY A 307 -1.63 11.22 -5.89
N ALA A 308 -0.51 10.94 -5.24
CA ALA A 308 -0.45 10.64 -3.82
C ALA A 308 -1.00 11.80 -2.96
N VAL A 309 -0.58 13.03 -3.22
CA VAL A 309 -1.09 14.23 -2.52
C VAL A 309 -2.59 14.44 -2.82
N SER A 310 -3.01 14.31 -4.08
CA SER A 310 -4.42 14.45 -4.48
C SER A 310 -5.32 13.39 -3.81
N PHE A 311 -4.85 12.15 -3.74
CA PHE A 311 -5.51 11.06 -3.05
C PHE A 311 -5.59 11.33 -1.55
N ALA A 312 -4.51 11.85 -0.96
CA ALA A 312 -4.47 12.21 0.46
C ALA A 312 -5.50 13.29 0.82
N VAL A 313 -5.58 14.34 0.00
CA VAL A 313 -6.55 15.43 0.16
C VAL A 313 -7.97 14.89 0.07
N ALA A 314 -8.25 13.99 -0.89
CA ALA A 314 -9.56 13.39 -1.03
C ALA A 314 -9.94 12.53 0.20
N CYS A 315 -9.01 11.73 0.73
CA CYS A 315 -9.20 10.98 1.98
C CYS A 315 -9.52 11.89 3.16
N ALA A 316 -8.72 12.95 3.36
CA ALA A 316 -8.90 13.90 4.45
C ALA A 316 -10.26 14.61 4.38
N HIS A 317 -10.65 15.09 3.19
CA HIS A 317 -11.96 15.71 2.96
C HIS A 317 -13.13 14.75 3.25
N ALA A 318 -12.94 13.44 3.04
CA ALA A 318 -13.93 12.42 3.39
C ALA A 318 -13.95 12.05 4.89
N GLY A 319 -13.18 12.76 5.73
CA GLY A 319 -13.10 12.54 7.18
C GLY A 319 -12.22 11.36 7.60
N ILE A 320 -11.32 10.92 6.72
CA ILE A 320 -10.32 9.90 7.03
C ILE A 320 -9.05 10.61 7.52
N LEU A 321 -8.56 10.25 8.70
CA LEU A 321 -7.25 10.74 9.15
C LEU A 321 -6.16 10.27 8.20
N THR A 322 -5.52 11.24 7.56
CA THR A 322 -4.58 11.02 6.46
C THR A 322 -3.25 11.69 6.75
N ARG A 323 -2.17 10.93 6.58
CA ARG A 323 -0.81 11.40 6.82
C ARG A 323 0.01 11.19 5.56
N VAL A 324 0.70 12.22 5.12
CA VAL A 324 1.58 12.16 3.95
C VAL A 324 3.00 12.32 4.44
N ILE A 325 3.86 11.36 4.16
CA ILE A 325 5.27 11.37 4.55
C ILE A 325 6.11 11.37 3.27
N PHE A 326 6.79 12.48 3.01
CA PHE A 326 7.78 12.56 1.96
C PHE A 326 9.09 11.95 2.46
N MET A 327 9.56 10.91 1.79
CA MET A 327 10.76 10.15 2.16
C MET A 327 11.41 9.56 0.92
N GLU A 328 12.60 8.96 1.06
CA GLU A 328 13.39 8.49 -0.09
C GLU A 328 13.52 9.63 -1.12
N ASP A 329 13.26 9.42 -2.40
CA ASP A 329 13.32 10.49 -3.41
C ASP A 329 12.08 11.41 -3.40
N GLY A 330 11.03 11.05 -2.66
CA GLY A 330 9.87 11.92 -2.47
C GLY A 330 10.20 13.23 -1.77
N ILE A 331 11.29 13.29 -1.00
CA ILE A 331 11.74 14.53 -0.34
C ILE A 331 12.11 15.64 -1.33
N TYR A 332 12.43 15.32 -2.59
CA TYR A 332 12.67 16.33 -3.63
C TYR A 332 11.41 17.16 -3.95
N ALA A 333 10.21 16.70 -3.56
CA ALA A 333 8.99 17.52 -3.61
C ALA A 333 9.06 18.76 -2.70
N LEU A 334 9.94 18.75 -1.70
CA LEU A 334 10.01 19.72 -0.63
C LEU A 334 11.31 20.54 -0.62
N THR A 335 12.19 20.36 -1.61
CA THR A 335 13.47 21.08 -1.70
C THR A 335 13.38 22.29 -2.61
N GLY A 336 14.10 23.36 -2.27
CA GLY A 336 14.15 24.55 -3.10
C GLY A 336 12.76 25.17 -3.34
N ILE A 337 12.70 26.13 -4.26
CA ILE A 337 11.46 26.80 -4.65
C ILE A 337 11.08 26.27 -6.03
N HIS A 338 9.91 25.63 -6.11
CA HIS A 338 9.38 25.15 -7.39
C HIS A 338 8.60 26.26 -8.08
N HIS A 339 8.89 26.47 -9.37
CA HIS A 339 8.18 27.43 -10.22
C HIS A 339 7.55 26.68 -11.39
N ALA A 340 6.22 26.78 -11.53
CA ALA A 340 5.53 26.39 -12.75
C ALA A 340 5.35 27.62 -13.65
N PRO A 341 5.57 27.48 -14.97
CA PRO A 341 5.18 28.50 -15.94
C PRO A 341 3.69 28.87 -15.81
N ALA A 342 3.33 30.13 -16.09
CA ALA A 342 1.98 30.64 -15.88
C ALA A 342 0.89 29.92 -16.69
N ASP A 343 1.27 29.27 -17.78
CA ASP A 343 0.44 28.45 -18.67
C ASP A 343 0.30 26.98 -18.20
N HIS A 344 0.97 26.57 -17.12
CA HIS A 344 1.03 25.19 -16.62
C HIS A 344 0.41 25.02 -15.20
N LEU A 345 -0.81 25.51 -14.98
CA LEU A 345 -1.58 25.27 -13.75
C LEU A 345 -2.25 23.87 -13.74
N PRO A 346 -2.23 23.08 -12.63
CA PRO A 346 -1.40 23.14 -11.43
C PRO A 346 -0.40 21.97 -11.47
N TYR A 347 0.81 22.17 -12.00
CA TYR A 347 1.86 21.14 -11.92
C TYR A 347 2.80 21.32 -10.72
N ASN A 348 2.64 22.38 -9.91
CA ASN A 348 3.50 22.63 -8.76
C ASN A 348 2.97 21.95 -7.48
N ILE A 349 3.71 20.96 -6.99
CA ILE A 349 3.33 20.20 -5.80
C ILE A 349 3.39 21.05 -4.53
N GLN A 350 4.30 22.03 -4.45
CA GLN A 350 4.46 22.91 -3.29
C GLN A 350 3.26 23.85 -3.14
N ASP A 351 2.73 24.35 -4.25
CA ASP A 351 1.52 25.20 -4.24
C ASP A 351 0.30 24.42 -3.73
N ILE A 352 0.18 23.14 -4.10
CA ILE A 352 -0.91 22.29 -3.61
C ILE A 352 -0.77 22.03 -2.12
N ILE A 353 0.43 21.69 -1.65
CA ILE A 353 0.69 21.49 -0.21
C ILE A 353 0.30 22.75 0.57
N ASN A 354 0.67 23.94 0.07
CA ASN A 354 0.31 25.21 0.69
C ASN A 354 -1.19 25.49 0.62
N ALA A 355 -1.86 25.18 -0.49
CA ALA A 355 -3.30 25.42 -0.66
C ALA A 355 -4.15 24.55 0.27
N VAL A 356 -3.68 23.35 0.61
CA VAL A 356 -4.38 22.42 1.51
C VAL A 356 -3.80 22.40 2.92
N ALA A 357 -2.81 23.26 3.20
CA ALA A 357 -2.24 23.43 4.53
C ALA A 357 -3.34 23.85 5.53
N GLY A 358 -3.49 23.09 6.61
CA GLY A 358 -4.52 23.33 7.61
C GLY A 358 -5.86 22.64 7.32
N SER A 359 -5.95 21.80 6.28
CA SER A 359 -7.11 20.92 6.10
C SER A 359 -7.29 19.98 7.30
N ASP A 360 -8.52 19.86 7.78
CA ASP A 360 -8.83 18.92 8.86
C ASP A 360 -8.47 17.49 8.46
N ASN A 361 -7.88 16.74 9.39
CA ASN A 361 -7.48 15.35 9.21
C ASN A 361 -6.35 15.11 8.17
N LEU A 362 -5.64 16.15 7.70
CA LEU A 362 -4.50 16.01 6.79
C LEU A 362 -3.20 16.50 7.44
N HIS A 363 -2.22 15.62 7.58
CA HIS A 363 -0.90 15.96 8.14
C HIS A 363 0.21 15.68 7.12
N PHE A 364 1.12 16.64 6.92
CA PHE A 364 2.29 16.48 6.05
C PHE A 364 3.57 16.38 6.87
N PHE A 365 4.42 15.43 6.51
CA PHE A 365 5.70 15.18 7.15
C PHE A 365 6.85 15.05 6.14
N ALA A 366 8.03 15.49 6.55
CA ALA A 366 9.28 15.42 5.83
C ALA A 366 10.25 14.51 6.59
N PHE A 367 10.64 13.38 6.00
CA PHE A 367 11.52 12.43 6.68
C PHE A 367 12.98 12.91 6.63
N THR A 368 13.46 13.47 7.74
CA THR A 368 14.78 14.11 7.86
C THR A 368 15.95 13.20 7.46
N PRO A 369 15.97 11.89 7.79
CA PRO A 369 17.07 11.01 7.35
C PRO A 369 17.24 10.94 5.83
N SER A 370 16.15 11.03 5.05
CA SER A 370 16.25 11.04 3.58
C SER A 370 16.88 12.33 3.03
N PHE A 371 16.66 13.47 3.70
CA PHE A 371 17.35 14.73 3.41
C PHE A 371 18.85 14.63 3.71
N GLN A 372 19.19 14.10 4.89
CA GLN A 372 20.58 13.92 5.33
C GLN A 372 21.37 13.04 4.36
N LYS A 373 20.76 11.92 3.93
CA LYS A 373 21.38 11.00 2.96
C LYS A 373 21.71 11.68 1.62
N ARG A 374 20.90 12.65 1.20
CA ARG A 374 21.06 13.37 -0.07
C ARG A 374 21.81 14.71 0.07
N GLY A 375 22.19 15.11 1.29
CA GLY A 375 22.91 16.37 1.53
C GLY A 375 22.09 17.63 1.23
N ILE A 376 20.77 17.56 1.37
CA ILE A 376 19.83 18.64 1.03
C ILE A 376 18.92 18.96 2.22
N ALA A 377 18.19 20.07 2.15
CA ALA A 377 17.32 20.53 3.22
C ALA A 377 15.91 20.87 2.70
N LYS A 378 14.92 20.75 3.59
CA LYS A 378 13.53 21.16 3.33
C LYS A 378 13.47 22.67 3.10
N ASP A 379 12.64 23.11 2.15
CA ASP A 379 12.31 24.52 2.02
C ASP A 379 11.63 25.01 3.31
N LYS A 380 12.15 26.12 3.84
CA LYS A 380 11.66 26.80 5.04
C LYS A 380 10.30 27.47 4.81
N SER A 381 9.93 27.74 3.55
CA SER A 381 8.62 28.28 3.20
C SER A 381 7.48 27.30 3.50
N LEU A 382 7.73 25.99 3.39
CA LEU A 382 6.78 24.90 3.60
C LEU A 382 6.56 24.61 5.09
N LYS A 383 5.97 25.57 5.81
CA LYS A 383 5.74 25.50 7.27
C LYS A 383 4.73 24.44 7.69
N ALA A 384 3.81 24.08 6.79
CA ALA A 384 2.80 23.05 7.03
C ALA A 384 3.38 21.62 7.04
N VAL A 385 4.59 21.44 6.49
CA VAL A 385 5.27 20.14 6.44
C VAL A 385 6.23 20.02 7.61
N LEU A 386 5.90 19.13 8.55
CA LEU A 386 6.66 18.92 9.78
C LEU A 386 7.82 17.95 9.57
N GLU A 387 8.98 18.24 10.13
CA GLU A 387 10.13 17.34 10.03
C GLU A 387 9.98 16.14 10.99
N LEU A 388 10.42 14.98 10.52
CA LEU A 388 10.22 13.69 11.17
C LEU A 388 11.52 12.86 11.13
N GLY A 389 12.01 12.47 12.31
CA GLY A 389 13.07 11.45 12.44
C GLY A 389 12.50 10.04 12.64
N TYR A 390 13.39 9.04 12.82
CA TYR A 390 12.98 7.65 13.06
C TYR A 390 11.97 7.46 14.21
N PRO A 391 12.12 8.09 15.39
CA PRO A 391 11.14 7.93 16.46
C PRO A 391 9.76 8.48 16.10
N GLY A 392 9.72 9.55 15.31
CA GLY A 392 8.47 10.13 14.82
C GLY A 392 7.77 9.20 13.83
N LEU A 393 8.53 8.60 12.91
CA LEU A 393 7.99 7.61 11.96
C LEU A 393 7.41 6.40 12.69
N GLY A 394 8.14 5.85 13.68
CA GLY A 394 7.64 4.77 14.52
C GLY A 394 6.35 5.15 15.27
N LYS A 395 6.24 6.37 15.81
CA LYS A 395 5.01 6.86 16.44
C LYS A 395 3.85 6.92 15.46
N ILE A 396 4.04 7.45 14.25
CA ILE A 396 2.98 7.51 13.23
C ILE A 396 2.49 6.10 12.84
N LEU A 397 3.42 5.15 12.68
CA LEU A 397 3.09 3.80 12.22
C LEU A 397 2.46 2.92 13.31
N PHE A 398 2.74 3.17 14.59
CA PHE A 398 2.36 2.22 15.65
C PHE A 398 1.50 2.79 16.78
N TYR A 399 1.41 4.11 16.94
CA TYR A 399 0.50 4.71 17.92
C TYR A 399 -0.89 4.81 17.29
N PRO A 400 -1.96 4.37 17.98
CA PRO A 400 -3.30 4.65 17.52
C PRO A 400 -3.53 6.17 17.54
N PRO A 401 -4.13 6.73 16.47
CA PRO A 401 -4.51 8.12 16.50
C PRO A 401 -5.61 8.38 17.53
N GLY A 402 -5.55 9.55 18.15
CA GLY A 402 -6.64 10.04 18.98
C GLY A 402 -7.91 10.21 18.15
N ASN A 403 -9.07 10.02 18.77
CA ASN A 403 -10.39 10.12 18.14
C ASN A 403 -10.63 9.17 16.95
N VAL A 404 -9.83 8.11 16.78
CA VAL A 404 -10.07 7.08 15.77
C VAL A 404 -10.34 5.73 16.41
N GLN A 405 -11.49 5.15 16.10
CA GLN A 405 -11.97 3.85 16.59
C GLN A 405 -11.84 2.76 15.52
N ALA A 406 -10.71 2.73 14.82
CA ALA A 406 -10.39 1.68 13.86
C ALA A 406 -9.40 0.69 14.47
N ASP A 407 -9.51 -0.59 14.10
CA ASP A 407 -8.62 -1.64 14.61
C ASP A 407 -7.26 -1.69 13.87
N HIS A 408 -7.11 -0.94 12.78
CA HIS A 408 -5.90 -0.91 11.96
C HIS A 408 -5.74 0.43 11.23
N GLN A 409 -4.55 0.65 10.68
CA GLN A 409 -4.27 1.68 9.67
C GLN A 409 -3.68 1.06 8.41
N ARG A 410 -3.81 1.80 7.31
CA ARG A 410 -3.27 1.44 6.00
C ARG A 410 -2.03 2.26 5.72
N VAL A 411 -0.98 1.60 5.27
CA VAL A 411 0.24 2.23 4.78
C VAL A 411 0.30 2.00 3.28
N LEU A 412 0.34 3.06 2.48
CA LEU A 412 0.40 2.98 1.02
C LEU A 412 1.68 3.66 0.54
N VAL A 413 2.49 2.95 -0.24
CA VAL A 413 3.70 3.51 -0.83
C VAL A 413 3.40 3.95 -2.26
N PHE A 414 3.64 5.22 -2.52
CA PHE A 414 3.55 5.85 -3.84
C PHE A 414 4.95 6.09 -4.40
#